data_AF-L0DUD8-F1
#
_entry.id   AF-L0DUD8-F1
#
_cell.length_a   1.000
_cell.length_b   1.000
_cell.length_c   1.000
_cell.angle_alpha   90.00
_cell.angle_beta   90.00
_cell.angle_gamma   90.00
#
_symmetry.space_group_name_H-M   'P 1'
#
loop_
_entity.id
_entity.type
_entity.pdbx_description
1 polymer ?
#
loop_
_entity_poly.entity_id
_entity_poly.type
_entity_poly.pdbx_seq_one_letter_code
_entity_poly.pdbx_strand_id
1 'polypeptide(L)'
;MYIAYFDPKQKLLYIHSSRKGNATEGLAKAISHEPILIHGEEVFKSFGGLKRLILHSVGLSSRSKNVRYQMFAGLDVRNAIDPVLQQDKMKSNVTGVGYEEGRRRTVGCSRKGKIWSMSSGSLAHWRSWCDEIRVKLTNADAQPNDFLKYTLVPSAVNELPDVPALLVDWPDQLFESSNFRFEVATQGGGSHDFHDCQLDLLEWDAGNRFRFALRAGEDVESVLELAIQVPAEGESTYVVNRIGGTAVEVQAAGQRWDVAAFFNANPPLVRLSDGSQLAGNILLKPREDLADTYDRDLIQTLGWDGIDLTAESRWKDGQLRGNSIQQRFIEHLEAGLATFIIDDDDTGESADIVAIEETADTIRVYLWHCKYAGGADVGRRAGDLYEVCGQAQKSVKWTWNLNTLVKHLVKRETEHRRGRPTRFIRGTAGELVTLRKGARRKFVTFRVGIVQPGLSRRVAPAEHLAIIGATNSFIQTVTDHPLLVCGST
;
A
#
# COMPACT_ATOMS: atom_id res chain seq x y z
N MET A 1 18.80 -27.87 10.85
CA MET A 1 17.93 -28.40 9.79
C MET A 1 18.50 -27.99 8.44
N TYR A 2 18.53 -28.91 7.48
CA TYR A 2 18.82 -28.64 6.08
C TYR A 2 17.61 -28.99 5.24
N ILE A 3 17.37 -28.21 4.20
CA ILE A 3 16.33 -28.50 3.21
C ILE A 3 16.99 -28.33 1.83
N ALA A 4 16.78 -29.28 0.94
CA ALA A 4 17.25 -29.21 -0.43
C ALA A 4 16.07 -29.42 -1.39
N TYR A 5 16.02 -28.61 -2.45
CA TYR A 5 15.08 -28.77 -3.54
C TYR A 5 15.87 -28.78 -4.84
N PHE A 6 15.71 -29.82 -5.65
CA PHE A 6 16.35 -29.93 -6.95
C PHE A 6 15.29 -29.93 -8.05
N ASP A 7 15.45 -29.03 -9.01
CA ASP A 7 14.67 -29.01 -10.25
C ASP A 7 15.51 -29.67 -11.37
N PRO A 8 15.19 -30.92 -11.76
CA PRO A 8 15.96 -31.66 -12.75
C PRO A 8 15.82 -31.09 -14.16
N LYS A 9 14.70 -30.41 -14.49
CA LYS A 9 14.49 -29.82 -15.82
C LYS A 9 15.42 -28.64 -16.03
N GLN A 10 15.56 -27.83 -14.97
CA GLN A 10 16.33 -26.59 -14.99
C GLN A 10 17.75 -26.78 -14.47
N LYS A 11 18.06 -27.96 -13.92
CA LYS A 11 19.33 -28.33 -13.30
C LYS A 11 19.75 -27.37 -12.18
N LEU A 12 18.79 -26.95 -11.37
CA LEU A 12 19.01 -26.02 -10.26
C LEU A 12 18.78 -26.68 -8.90
N LEU A 13 19.73 -26.45 -7.99
CA LEU A 13 19.71 -26.97 -6.63
C LEU A 13 19.59 -25.80 -5.64
N TYR A 14 18.51 -25.78 -4.87
CA TYR A 14 18.25 -24.80 -3.81
C TYR A 14 18.53 -25.44 -2.46
N ILE A 15 19.26 -24.75 -1.60
CA ILE A 15 19.64 -25.26 -0.28
C ILE A 15 19.32 -24.21 0.79
N HIS A 16 18.55 -24.62 1.79
CA HIS A 16 18.35 -23.88 3.03
C HIS A 16 19.09 -24.57 4.19
N SER A 17 19.66 -23.78 5.07
CA SER A 17 20.31 -24.24 6.30
C SER A 17 19.97 -23.32 7.46
N SER A 18 19.53 -23.90 8.57
CA SER A 18 19.39 -23.17 9.84
C SER A 18 20.73 -22.90 10.53
N ARG A 19 21.84 -23.51 10.06
CA ARG A 19 23.20 -23.27 10.54
C ARG A 19 23.82 -22.07 9.82
N LYS A 20 24.50 -21.20 10.59
CA LYS A 20 25.31 -20.10 10.07
C LYS A 20 26.59 -20.64 9.38
N GLY A 21 27.23 -19.81 8.55
CA GLY A 21 28.48 -20.15 7.85
C GLY A 21 28.29 -20.83 6.47
N ASN A 22 29.28 -21.64 6.06
CA ASN A 22 29.37 -22.31 4.75
C ASN A 22 28.73 -23.71 4.72
N ALA A 23 27.80 -23.98 5.63
CA ALA A 23 27.13 -25.26 5.78
C ALA A 23 26.43 -25.77 4.50
N THR A 24 26.04 -24.86 3.59
CA THR A 24 25.34 -25.19 2.34
C THR A 24 26.27 -25.71 1.23
N GLU A 25 27.54 -25.29 1.21
CA GLU A 25 28.50 -25.70 0.16
C GLU A 25 28.87 -27.17 0.29
N GLY A 26 29.16 -27.63 1.52
CA GLY A 26 29.45 -29.03 1.79
C GLY A 26 28.27 -29.93 1.43
N LEU A 27 27.04 -29.49 1.74
CA LEU A 27 25.84 -30.23 1.36
C LEU A 27 25.66 -30.29 -0.16
N ALA A 28 25.86 -29.18 -0.89
CA ALA A 28 25.77 -29.17 -2.35
C ALA A 28 26.73 -30.19 -2.98
N LYS A 29 27.99 -30.21 -2.56
CA LYS A 29 29.00 -31.17 -3.05
C LYS A 29 28.69 -32.62 -2.69
N ALA A 30 27.98 -32.85 -1.59
CA ALA A 30 27.59 -34.20 -1.17
C ALA A 30 26.39 -34.77 -1.96
N ILE A 31 25.52 -33.90 -2.50
CA ILE A 31 24.27 -34.31 -3.16
C ILE A 31 24.20 -33.98 -4.65
N SER A 32 25.29 -33.46 -5.23
CA SER A 32 25.39 -33.12 -6.65
C SER A 32 26.81 -33.29 -7.18
N HIS A 33 26.94 -33.35 -8.50
CA HIS A 33 28.23 -33.42 -9.18
C HIS A 33 28.61 -32.02 -9.68
N GLU A 34 29.80 -31.55 -9.30
CA GLU A 34 30.37 -30.26 -9.72
C GLU A 34 29.40 -29.06 -9.62
N PRO A 35 28.81 -28.78 -8.44
CA PRO A 35 27.85 -27.68 -8.30
C PRO A 35 28.49 -26.32 -8.60
N ILE A 36 27.88 -25.57 -9.52
CA ILE A 36 28.22 -24.18 -9.81
C ILE A 36 27.27 -23.28 -9.02
N LEU A 37 27.82 -22.45 -8.13
CA LEU A 37 27.04 -21.51 -7.35
C LEU A 37 26.66 -20.29 -8.20
N ILE A 38 25.38 -19.90 -8.21
CA ILE A 38 24.97 -18.59 -8.71
C ILE A 38 25.41 -17.53 -7.68
N HIS A 39 26.34 -16.67 -8.08
CA HIS A 39 26.95 -15.65 -7.22
C HIS A 39 27.26 -14.40 -8.04
N GLY A 40 27.91 -13.41 -7.44
CA GLY A 40 28.29 -12.20 -8.18
C GLY A 40 27.08 -11.29 -8.39
N GLU A 41 27.05 -10.58 -9.51
CA GLU A 41 25.95 -9.66 -9.82
C GLU A 41 24.67 -10.39 -10.23
N GLU A 42 24.77 -11.61 -10.76
CA GLU A 42 23.62 -12.41 -11.21
C GLU A 42 22.55 -12.59 -10.12
N VAL A 43 22.96 -12.62 -8.84
CA VAL A 43 22.01 -12.73 -7.72
C VAL A 43 21.07 -11.53 -7.63
N PHE A 44 21.46 -10.33 -8.10
CA PHE A 44 20.62 -9.14 -8.06
C PHE A 44 19.43 -9.22 -9.03
N LYS A 45 19.48 -10.13 -10.02
CA LYS A 45 18.31 -10.47 -10.84
C LYS A 45 17.15 -10.98 -9.98
N SER A 46 17.37 -11.44 -8.74
CA SER A 46 16.28 -11.78 -7.81
C SER A 46 15.28 -10.65 -7.55
N PHE A 47 15.68 -9.40 -7.79
CA PHE A 47 14.79 -8.22 -7.71
C PHE A 47 14.00 -7.94 -8.99
N GLY A 48 14.26 -8.68 -10.08
CA GLY A 48 13.53 -8.54 -11.34
C GLY A 48 12.03 -8.67 -11.13
N GLY A 49 11.25 -7.89 -11.89
CA GLY A 49 9.79 -7.86 -11.79
C GLY A 49 9.22 -7.01 -10.64
N LEU A 50 10.02 -6.63 -9.64
CA LEU A 50 9.56 -5.76 -8.56
C LEU A 50 9.35 -4.33 -9.06
N LYS A 51 8.16 -3.81 -8.82
CA LYS A 51 7.77 -2.42 -9.05
C LYS A 51 7.70 -1.66 -7.72
N ARG A 52 7.84 -0.32 -7.78
CA ARG A 52 7.84 0.58 -6.61
C ARG A 52 8.73 0.06 -5.48
N LEU A 53 9.95 -0.33 -5.85
CA LEU A 53 10.90 -0.96 -4.95
C LEU A 53 11.50 0.07 -3.99
N ILE A 54 11.40 -0.17 -2.69
CA ILE A 54 12.09 0.58 -1.65
C ILE A 54 13.23 -0.30 -1.15
N LEU A 55 14.46 0.18 -1.30
CA LEU A 55 15.63 -0.51 -0.75
C LEU A 55 15.79 -0.13 0.73
N HIS A 56 15.78 -1.11 1.62
CA HIS A 56 16.01 -0.91 3.05
C HIS A 56 17.50 -0.81 3.36
N SER A 57 18.32 -1.62 2.67
CA SER A 57 19.76 -1.58 2.83
C SER A 57 20.49 -1.99 1.55
N VAL A 58 21.64 -1.36 1.34
CA VAL A 58 22.58 -1.67 0.26
C VAL A 58 23.99 -1.70 0.85
N GLY A 59 24.62 -2.87 0.82
CA GLY A 59 26.03 -3.02 1.18
C GLY A 59 26.91 -2.83 -0.05
N LEU A 60 27.91 -1.96 0.04
CA LEU A 60 28.97 -1.81 -0.95
C LEU A 60 30.31 -2.33 -0.39
N SER A 61 31.10 -2.96 -1.26
CA SER A 61 32.47 -3.39 -0.96
C SER A 61 33.43 -2.65 -1.88
N SER A 62 34.55 -2.18 -1.34
CA SER A 62 35.58 -1.45 -2.09
C SER A 62 36.89 -2.23 -2.10
N ARG A 63 37.70 -2.00 -3.12
CA ARG A 63 39.10 -2.47 -3.20
C ARG A 63 40.07 -1.60 -2.38
N SER A 64 39.58 -0.54 -1.74
CA SER A 64 40.35 0.32 -0.84
C SER A 64 40.93 -0.47 0.35
N LYS A 65 42.16 -0.13 0.75
CA LYS A 65 42.82 -0.71 1.93
C LYS A 65 42.17 -0.25 3.25
N ASN A 66 41.53 0.93 3.27
CA ASN A 66 41.04 1.56 4.50
C ASN A 66 39.57 1.24 4.80
N VAL A 67 38.71 1.24 3.78
CA VAL A 67 37.29 0.92 3.93
C VAL A 67 36.92 -0.20 2.97
N ARG A 68 36.80 -1.42 3.48
CA ARG A 68 36.50 -2.62 2.67
C ARG A 68 35.02 -2.86 2.47
N TYR A 69 34.18 -2.38 3.37
CA TYR A 69 32.74 -2.59 3.37
C TYR A 69 32.01 -1.39 3.98
N GLN A 70 30.92 -0.97 3.36
CA GLN A 70 30.00 0.05 3.85
C GLN A 70 28.57 -0.44 3.65
N MET A 71 27.71 -0.25 4.65
CA MET A 71 26.28 -0.51 4.55
C MET A 71 25.55 0.82 4.56
N PHE A 72 24.68 1.03 3.60
CA PHE A 72 23.81 2.19 3.48
C PHE A 72 22.38 1.75 3.80
N ALA A 73 21.66 2.54 4.57
CA ALA A 73 20.27 2.28 4.98
C ALA A 73 19.51 3.61 5.09
N GLY A 74 18.19 3.59 4.91
CA GLY A 74 17.40 4.83 4.94
C GLY A 74 17.81 5.80 3.81
N LEU A 75 18.06 7.07 4.14
CA LEU A 75 18.44 8.11 3.18
C LEU A 75 19.73 7.79 2.41
N ASP A 76 20.67 7.13 3.06
CA ASP A 76 21.98 6.80 2.52
C ASP A 76 21.92 5.81 1.34
N VAL A 77 20.80 5.10 1.18
CA VAL A 77 20.57 4.18 0.06
C VAL A 77 20.75 4.88 -1.28
N ARG A 78 20.41 6.17 -1.39
CA ARG A 78 20.62 6.96 -2.62
C ARG A 78 22.09 6.97 -3.01
N ASN A 79 22.98 7.23 -2.05
CA ASN A 79 24.43 7.23 -2.27
C ASN A 79 24.93 5.85 -2.74
N ALA A 80 24.25 4.81 -2.28
CA ALA A 80 24.58 3.43 -2.61
C ALA A 80 24.14 3.01 -4.01
N ILE A 81 23.28 3.76 -4.70
CA ILE A 81 22.77 3.47 -6.07
C ILE A 81 23.13 4.56 -7.09
N ASP A 82 23.88 5.58 -6.67
CA ASP A 82 24.40 6.63 -7.52
C ASP A 82 25.57 6.09 -8.38
N PRO A 83 25.49 6.16 -9.72
CA PRO A 83 26.53 5.67 -10.61
C PRO A 83 27.91 6.30 -10.38
N VAL A 84 27.97 7.57 -9.99
CA VAL A 84 29.22 8.30 -9.73
C VAL A 84 29.89 7.77 -8.47
N LEU A 85 29.12 7.53 -7.41
CA LEU A 85 29.64 7.00 -6.13
C LEU A 85 29.94 5.50 -6.19
N GLN A 86 29.46 4.79 -7.21
CA GLN A 86 29.72 3.37 -7.45
C GLN A 86 30.98 3.06 -8.26
N GLN A 87 31.66 4.04 -8.88
CA GLN A 87 32.74 3.77 -9.86
C GLN A 87 33.82 2.78 -9.40
N ASP A 88 34.19 2.79 -8.10
CA ASP A 88 35.18 1.87 -7.52
C ASP A 88 34.60 0.88 -6.47
N LYS A 89 33.29 0.70 -6.45
CA LYS A 89 32.58 -0.08 -5.42
C LYS A 89 31.71 -1.16 -6.06
N MET A 90 31.70 -2.34 -5.45
CA MET A 90 30.88 -3.47 -5.86
C MET A 90 29.75 -3.69 -4.85
N LYS A 91 28.52 -3.83 -5.35
CA LYS A 91 27.36 -4.24 -4.54
C LYS A 91 27.65 -5.61 -3.90
N SER A 92 27.44 -5.71 -2.60
CA SER A 92 27.75 -6.91 -1.81
C SER A 92 26.50 -7.59 -1.27
N ASN A 93 25.50 -6.81 -0.88
CA ASN A 93 24.18 -7.28 -0.49
C ASN A 93 23.16 -6.15 -0.67
N VAL A 94 21.92 -6.52 -0.97
CA VAL A 94 20.81 -5.59 -1.15
C VAL A 94 19.58 -6.22 -0.49
N THR A 95 18.82 -5.43 0.25
CA THR A 95 17.50 -5.82 0.77
C THR A 95 16.49 -4.74 0.45
N GLY A 96 15.31 -5.13 0.00
CA GLY A 96 14.22 -4.21 -0.27
C GLY A 96 12.85 -4.87 -0.28
N VAL A 97 11.84 -4.03 -0.46
CA VAL A 97 10.44 -4.40 -0.56
C VAL A 97 9.81 -3.72 -1.77
N GLY A 98 9.00 -4.46 -2.52
CA GLY A 98 8.27 -3.92 -3.66
C GLY A 98 7.03 -4.74 -3.96
N TYR A 99 6.44 -4.52 -5.13
CA TYR A 99 5.24 -5.22 -5.58
C TYR A 99 5.52 -5.98 -6.86
N GLU A 100 5.04 -7.22 -6.92
CA GLU A 100 5.10 -8.08 -8.09
C GLU A 100 3.82 -8.91 -8.14
N GLU A 101 3.15 -8.92 -9.29
CA GLU A 101 1.87 -9.63 -9.51
C GLU A 101 0.84 -9.34 -8.40
N GLY A 102 0.71 -8.06 -8.03
CA GLY A 102 -0.24 -7.63 -7.01
C GLY A 102 0.06 -8.12 -5.59
N ARG A 103 1.30 -8.56 -5.35
CA ARG A 103 1.75 -9.03 -4.03
C ARG A 103 2.91 -8.20 -3.55
N ARG A 104 2.83 -7.76 -2.29
CA ARG A 104 3.96 -7.17 -1.58
C ARG A 104 5.01 -8.25 -1.34
N ARG A 105 6.23 -8.07 -1.85
CA ARG A 105 7.33 -9.03 -1.76
C ARG A 105 8.55 -8.35 -1.15
N THR A 106 9.17 -9.05 -0.20
CA THR A 106 10.50 -8.69 0.31
C THR A 106 11.53 -9.59 -0.32
N VAL A 107 12.63 -8.99 -0.79
CA VAL A 107 13.76 -9.72 -1.36
C VAL A 107 15.04 -9.16 -0.77
N GLY A 108 15.90 -10.06 -0.34
CA GLY A 108 17.28 -9.75 -0.02
C GLY A 108 18.21 -10.73 -0.71
N CYS A 109 19.37 -10.24 -1.13
CA CYS A 109 20.40 -11.10 -1.69
C CYS A 109 21.80 -10.62 -1.29
N SER A 110 22.77 -11.52 -1.40
CA SER A 110 24.18 -11.24 -1.26
C SER A 110 24.95 -11.83 -2.43
N ARG A 111 25.98 -11.09 -2.87
CA ARG A 111 26.95 -11.48 -3.90
C ARG A 111 27.59 -12.86 -3.63
N LYS A 112 27.51 -13.37 -2.41
CA LYS A 112 27.93 -14.73 -2.02
C LYS A 112 26.93 -15.84 -2.38
N GLY A 113 25.88 -15.55 -3.16
CA GLY A 113 24.89 -16.54 -3.59
C GLY A 113 23.78 -16.84 -2.59
N LYS A 114 23.58 -15.97 -1.58
CA LYS A 114 22.45 -16.09 -0.65
C LYS A 114 21.31 -15.20 -1.10
N ILE A 115 20.10 -15.75 -1.17
CA ILE A 115 18.86 -15.03 -1.48
C ILE A 115 17.86 -15.38 -0.39
N TRP A 116 17.12 -14.41 0.10
CA TRP A 116 16.15 -14.58 1.19
C TRP A 116 14.94 -13.65 1.01
N SER A 117 13.89 -13.98 1.76
CA SER A 117 12.69 -13.16 1.93
C SER A 117 12.35 -13.11 3.42
N MET A 118 11.67 -12.05 3.86
CA MET A 118 11.16 -11.93 5.24
C MET A 118 9.83 -12.69 5.44
N SER A 119 9.27 -13.29 4.38
CA SER A 119 8.08 -14.14 4.47
C SER A 119 8.38 -15.48 5.14
N SER A 120 7.42 -16.01 5.89
CA SER A 120 7.44 -17.39 6.41
C SER A 120 6.35 -18.23 5.74
N GLY A 121 6.56 -19.54 5.64
CA GLY A 121 5.61 -20.44 4.97
C GLY A 121 5.94 -21.92 5.13
N SER A 122 5.13 -22.77 4.51
CA SER A 122 5.34 -24.22 4.44
C SER A 122 6.47 -24.59 3.47
N LEU A 123 6.91 -25.85 3.49
CA LEU A 123 7.87 -26.37 2.49
C LEU A 123 7.35 -26.24 1.05
N ALA A 124 6.04 -26.40 0.84
CA ALA A 124 5.42 -26.20 -0.47
C ALA A 124 5.53 -24.73 -0.91
N HIS A 125 5.29 -23.78 0.01
CA HIS A 125 5.48 -22.35 -0.26
C HIS A 125 6.94 -22.02 -0.58
N TRP A 126 7.90 -22.59 0.17
CA TRP A 126 9.32 -22.41 -0.09
C TRP A 126 9.73 -22.94 -1.48
N ARG A 127 9.21 -24.09 -1.89
CA ARG A 127 9.43 -24.65 -3.24
C ARG A 127 8.91 -23.72 -4.33
N SER A 128 7.65 -23.26 -4.22
CA SER A 128 7.08 -22.32 -5.18
C SER A 128 7.88 -21.02 -5.25
N TRP A 129 8.35 -20.50 -4.11
CA TRP A 129 9.22 -19.33 -4.09
C TRP A 129 10.57 -19.57 -4.78
N CYS A 130 11.17 -20.76 -4.62
CA CYS A 130 12.37 -21.12 -5.38
C CYS A 130 12.11 -21.13 -6.89
N ASP A 131 10.94 -21.64 -7.31
CA ASP A 131 10.51 -21.63 -8.71
C ASP A 131 10.28 -20.19 -9.25
N GLU A 132 9.78 -19.26 -8.43
CA GLU A 132 9.66 -17.83 -8.75
C GLU A 132 11.05 -17.19 -8.93
N ILE A 133 11.96 -17.38 -7.97
CA ILE A 133 13.32 -16.83 -8.02
C ILE A 133 14.10 -17.37 -9.22
N ARG A 134 13.91 -18.65 -9.56
CA ARG A 134 14.49 -19.27 -10.75
C ARG A 134 14.25 -18.43 -11.99
N VAL A 135 12.98 -18.12 -12.28
CA VAL A 135 12.57 -17.43 -13.51
C VAL A 135 13.34 -16.13 -13.67
N LYS A 136 13.61 -15.44 -12.56
CA LYS A 136 14.37 -14.20 -12.54
C LYS A 136 15.87 -14.42 -12.79
N LEU A 137 16.47 -15.40 -12.09
CA LEU A 137 17.92 -15.67 -12.19
C LEU A 137 18.32 -16.24 -13.55
N THR A 138 17.46 -17.03 -14.19
CA THR A 138 17.74 -17.66 -15.49
C THR A 138 17.28 -16.83 -16.68
N ASN A 139 16.72 -15.64 -16.46
CA ASN A 139 16.32 -14.75 -17.56
C ASN A 139 17.57 -14.17 -18.24
N ALA A 140 17.78 -14.55 -19.50
CA ALA A 140 18.92 -14.11 -20.32
C ALA A 140 18.81 -12.64 -20.75
N ASP A 141 17.59 -12.11 -20.83
CA ASP A 141 17.32 -10.74 -21.26
C ASP A 141 17.42 -9.73 -20.11
N ALA A 142 17.38 -10.21 -18.86
CA ALA A 142 17.49 -9.37 -17.67
C ALA A 142 18.95 -9.06 -17.32
N GLN A 143 19.24 -7.80 -16.97
CA GLN A 143 20.51 -7.38 -16.40
C GLN A 143 20.42 -7.24 -14.87
N PRO A 144 21.53 -7.50 -14.14
CA PRO A 144 21.57 -7.39 -12.68
C PRO A 144 21.06 -6.08 -12.07
N ASN A 145 21.12 -4.96 -12.81
CA ASN A 145 20.77 -3.63 -12.32
C ASN A 145 19.40 -3.13 -12.80
N ASP A 146 18.65 -3.90 -13.59
CA ASP A 146 17.35 -3.47 -14.15
C ASP A 146 16.34 -3.09 -13.06
N PHE A 147 16.42 -3.74 -11.90
CA PHE A 147 15.55 -3.44 -10.75
C PHE A 147 15.65 -1.97 -10.30
N LEU A 148 16.80 -1.32 -10.54
CA LEU A 148 17.00 0.08 -10.16
C LEU A 148 16.11 1.05 -10.95
N LYS A 149 15.54 0.63 -12.10
CA LYS A 149 14.58 1.44 -12.86
C LYS A 149 13.29 1.70 -12.07
N TYR A 150 12.83 0.70 -11.32
CA TYR A 150 11.56 0.75 -10.59
C TYR A 150 11.73 1.07 -9.10
N THR A 151 12.93 1.51 -8.70
CA THR A 151 13.26 1.88 -7.32
C THR A 151 12.79 3.30 -7.01
N LEU A 152 12.11 3.46 -5.87
CA LEU A 152 11.82 4.76 -5.27
C LEU A 152 13.09 5.27 -4.58
N VAL A 153 13.59 6.43 -5.01
CA VAL A 153 14.86 6.97 -4.52
C VAL A 153 14.59 7.94 -3.37
N PRO A 154 15.16 7.71 -2.18
CA PRO A 154 14.98 8.61 -1.04
C PRO A 154 15.83 9.88 -1.20
N SER A 155 15.24 11.02 -0.84
CA SER A 155 15.93 12.30 -0.69
C SER A 155 15.35 13.08 0.48
N ALA A 156 16.20 13.69 1.30
CA ALA A 156 15.76 14.67 2.27
C ALA A 156 15.32 15.96 1.54
N VAL A 157 14.21 16.54 1.97
CA VAL A 157 13.71 17.83 1.47
C VAL A 157 13.77 18.89 2.57
N ASN A 158 14.01 20.13 2.16
CA ASN A 158 14.05 21.30 3.04
C ASN A 158 12.73 22.08 3.04
N GLU A 159 11.85 21.77 2.10
CA GLU A 159 10.55 22.38 1.92
C GLU A 159 9.58 21.33 1.35
N LEU A 160 8.28 21.49 1.59
CA LEU A 160 7.30 20.56 1.05
C LEU A 160 7.23 20.71 -0.47
N PRO A 161 7.12 19.62 -1.24
CA PRO A 161 7.07 19.69 -2.70
C PRO A 161 5.81 20.42 -3.20
N ASP A 162 5.94 21.12 -4.33
CA ASP A 162 4.82 21.77 -5.04
C ASP A 162 3.79 20.80 -5.62
N VAL A 163 4.08 19.50 -5.56
CA VAL A 163 3.18 18.45 -6.00
C VAL A 163 2.03 18.29 -5.00
N PRO A 164 0.76 18.34 -5.44
CA PRO A 164 -0.39 18.17 -4.55
C PRO A 164 -0.36 16.83 -3.81
N ALA A 165 -0.68 16.86 -2.51
CA ALA A 165 -0.92 15.66 -1.72
C ALA A 165 -2.32 15.09 -1.99
N LEU A 166 -2.37 13.77 -2.19
CA LEU A 166 -3.61 13.01 -2.39
C LEU A 166 -4.22 12.58 -1.05
N LEU A 167 -3.36 12.13 -0.13
CA LEU A 167 -3.80 11.56 1.14
C LEU A 167 -2.68 11.59 2.16
N VAL A 168 -3.10 11.46 3.42
CA VAL A 168 -2.27 11.13 4.58
C VAL A 168 -2.74 9.78 5.12
N ASP A 169 -1.83 8.87 5.43
CA ASP A 169 -2.13 7.59 6.06
C ASP A 169 -1.10 7.22 7.13
N TRP A 170 -1.42 6.17 7.87
CA TRP A 170 -0.55 5.57 8.87
C TRP A 170 0.80 5.13 8.26
N PRO A 171 1.90 5.17 9.04
CA PRO A 171 3.17 4.60 8.61
C PRO A 171 3.03 3.13 8.19
N ASP A 172 3.58 2.76 7.03
CA ASP A 172 3.47 1.40 6.47
C ASP A 172 3.99 0.32 7.45
N GLN A 173 4.98 0.66 8.28
CA GLN A 173 5.59 -0.24 9.27
C GLN A 173 4.59 -0.74 10.32
N LEU A 174 3.52 0.00 10.60
CA LEU A 174 2.49 -0.41 11.56
C LEU A 174 1.76 -1.67 11.10
N PHE A 175 1.67 -1.89 9.78
CA PHE A 175 0.98 -3.02 9.18
C PHE A 175 1.87 -4.25 8.99
N GLU A 176 3.18 -4.12 9.21
CA GLU A 176 4.12 -5.24 9.04
C GLU A 176 4.14 -6.20 10.24
N SER A 177 3.64 -5.75 11.40
CA SER A 177 3.58 -6.57 12.62
C SER A 177 2.22 -7.24 12.78
N SER A 178 2.20 -8.56 12.75
CA SER A 178 0.97 -9.37 12.89
C SER A 178 0.30 -9.27 14.26
N ASN A 179 0.96 -8.66 15.25
CA ASN A 179 0.51 -8.53 16.64
C ASN A 179 0.45 -7.08 17.11
N PHE A 180 0.51 -6.11 16.20
CA PHE A 180 0.42 -4.71 16.57
C PHE A 180 -0.98 -4.40 17.10
N ARG A 181 -1.08 -4.13 18.41
CA ARG A 181 -2.27 -3.54 19.02
C ARG A 181 -2.08 -2.03 18.99
N PHE A 182 -3.03 -1.37 18.33
CA PHE A 182 -3.07 0.06 18.17
C PHE A 182 -4.42 0.56 18.65
N GLU A 183 -4.40 1.49 19.59
CA GLU A 183 -5.59 2.13 20.15
C GLU A 183 -5.34 3.64 20.28
N VAL A 184 -6.39 4.42 20.02
CA VAL A 184 -6.46 5.85 20.28
C VAL A 184 -7.30 6.05 21.52
N ALA A 185 -6.67 6.49 22.60
CA ALA A 185 -7.33 6.75 23.87
C ALA A 185 -7.58 8.25 24.06
N THR A 186 -8.77 8.60 24.52
CA THR A 186 -9.11 9.97 24.94
C THR A 186 -8.86 10.12 26.44
N GLN A 187 -8.58 11.34 26.89
CA GLN A 187 -8.38 11.59 28.33
C GLN A 187 -9.63 11.31 29.19
N GLY A 188 -10.82 11.28 28.57
CA GLY A 188 -12.09 10.93 29.23
C GLY A 188 -12.30 9.42 29.45
N GLY A 189 -11.34 8.58 29.07
CA GLY A 189 -11.41 7.12 29.23
C GLY A 189 -12.03 6.37 28.06
N GLY A 190 -12.42 7.05 26.97
CA GLY A 190 -12.78 6.39 25.72
C GLY A 190 -11.55 5.80 25.04
N SER A 191 -11.67 4.62 24.44
CA SER A 191 -10.62 4.01 23.61
C SER A 191 -11.23 3.52 22.31
N HIS A 192 -10.56 3.82 21.21
CA HIS A 192 -10.93 3.39 19.87
C HIS A 192 -9.80 2.54 19.32
N ASP A 193 -10.12 1.35 18.85
CA ASP A 193 -9.11 0.53 18.20
C ASP A 193 -8.84 0.99 16.77
N PHE A 194 -7.76 0.47 16.20
CA PHE A 194 -7.33 0.76 14.84
C PHE A 194 -8.44 0.69 13.77
N HIS A 195 -9.41 -0.23 13.88
CA HIS A 195 -10.48 -0.40 12.90
C HIS A 195 -11.50 0.75 12.89
N ASP A 196 -11.42 1.65 13.88
CA ASP A 196 -12.30 2.81 14.05
C ASP A 196 -11.51 4.13 13.92
N CYS A 197 -10.25 4.07 13.46
CA CYS A 197 -9.34 5.20 13.37
C CYS A 197 -8.88 5.47 11.93
N GLN A 198 -8.79 6.74 11.55
CA GLN A 198 -8.24 7.15 10.25
C GLN A 198 -7.47 8.46 10.33
N LEU A 199 -6.58 8.68 9.37
CA LEU A 199 -5.93 9.96 9.14
C LEU A 199 -6.51 10.63 7.90
N ASP A 200 -6.87 11.89 7.99
CA ASP A 200 -7.40 12.66 6.85
C ASP A 200 -6.55 13.90 6.61
N LEU A 201 -6.21 14.15 5.35
CA LEU A 201 -5.54 15.39 4.96
C LEU A 201 -6.54 16.53 5.04
N LEU A 202 -6.18 17.62 5.73
CA LEU A 202 -7.03 18.81 5.84
C LEU A 202 -6.54 19.96 4.95
N GLU A 203 -5.22 20.14 4.89
CA GLU A 203 -4.61 21.26 4.16
C GLU A 203 -3.19 20.86 3.71
N TRP A 204 -2.85 21.22 2.47
CA TRP A 204 -1.51 21.07 1.90
C TRP A 204 -0.99 22.43 1.45
N ASP A 205 -0.03 22.99 2.18
CA ASP A 205 0.63 24.26 1.88
C ASP A 205 2.05 23.99 1.38
N ALA A 206 2.20 23.92 0.06
CA ALA A 206 3.47 23.65 -0.61
C ALA A 206 4.57 24.61 -0.12
N GLY A 207 5.80 24.09 -0.01
CA GLY A 207 6.94 24.82 0.52
C GLY A 207 6.97 25.01 2.04
N ASN A 208 5.87 24.73 2.76
CA ASN A 208 5.74 25.15 4.16
C ASN A 208 5.32 24.02 5.11
N ARG A 209 4.03 23.66 5.11
CA ARG A 209 3.44 22.75 6.11
C ARG A 209 2.20 22.04 5.57
N PHE A 210 1.76 21.00 6.27
CA PHE A 210 0.45 20.41 6.01
C PHE A 210 -0.26 20.08 7.31
N ARG A 211 -1.60 20.05 7.25
CA ARG A 211 -2.46 19.71 8.38
C ARG A 211 -3.22 18.43 8.10
N PHE A 212 -3.37 17.63 9.13
CA PHE A 212 -4.12 16.37 9.06
C PHE A 212 -4.88 16.13 10.36
N ALA A 213 -6.00 15.44 10.26
CA ALA A 213 -6.79 15.00 11.40
C ALA A 213 -6.53 13.53 11.68
N LEU A 214 -6.33 13.19 12.96
CA LEU A 214 -6.61 11.86 13.47
C LEU A 214 -8.06 11.81 13.91
N ARG A 215 -8.89 11.04 13.20
CA ARG A 215 -10.27 10.76 13.59
C ARG A 215 -10.38 9.38 14.23
N ALA A 216 -11.18 9.29 15.28
CA ALA A 216 -11.52 8.02 15.91
C ALA A 216 -13.01 7.99 16.32
N GLY A 217 -13.72 6.94 15.92
CA GLY A 217 -15.18 6.88 16.10
C GLY A 217 -15.93 8.04 15.44
N GLU A 218 -17.00 8.52 16.09
CA GLU A 218 -17.84 9.60 15.59
C GLU A 218 -17.41 10.99 16.06
N ASP A 219 -16.91 11.11 17.29
CA ASP A 219 -16.74 12.41 17.97
C ASP A 219 -15.27 12.82 18.21
N VAL A 220 -14.30 11.92 17.99
CA VAL A 220 -12.90 12.23 18.26
C VAL A 220 -12.23 12.72 16.99
N GLU A 221 -11.80 13.97 17.02
CA GLU A 221 -10.93 14.57 16.01
C GLU A 221 -9.77 15.27 16.72
N SER A 222 -8.53 14.88 16.39
CA SER A 222 -7.32 15.57 16.84
C SER A 222 -6.62 16.16 15.63
N VAL A 223 -6.43 17.48 15.61
CA VAL A 223 -5.86 18.19 14.46
C VAL A 223 -4.36 18.41 14.68
N LEU A 224 -3.56 17.91 13.75
CA LEU A 224 -2.10 17.99 13.78
C LEU A 224 -1.57 18.78 12.59
N GLU A 225 -0.42 19.40 12.79
CA GLU A 225 0.34 20.14 11.78
C GLU A 225 1.76 19.58 11.72
N LEU A 226 2.23 19.27 10.50
CA LEU A 226 3.62 18.90 10.25
C LEU A 226 4.29 20.01 9.44
N ALA A 227 5.43 20.48 9.92
CA ALA A 227 6.29 21.44 9.23
C ALA A 227 7.73 20.92 9.14
N ILE A 228 8.42 21.24 8.04
CA ILE A 228 9.86 20.96 7.91
C ILE A 228 10.64 22.00 8.71
N GLN A 229 11.62 21.52 9.48
CA GLN A 229 12.55 22.36 10.21
C GLN A 229 13.91 22.32 9.53
N VAL A 230 14.37 23.48 9.07
CA VAL A 230 15.69 23.66 8.49
C VAL A 230 16.57 24.37 9.53
N PRO A 231 17.43 23.65 10.26
CA PRO A 231 18.33 24.29 11.22
C PRO A 231 19.42 25.07 10.50
N ALA A 232 20.04 26.04 11.18
CA ALA A 232 21.16 26.82 10.65
C ALA A 232 22.42 25.95 10.40
N GLU A 233 22.59 24.91 11.21
CA GLU A 233 23.62 23.88 11.06
C GLU A 233 22.98 22.50 11.28
N GLY A 234 23.28 21.53 10.42
CA GLY A 234 22.76 20.16 10.49
C GLY A 234 21.82 19.79 9.34
N GLU A 235 21.29 18.58 9.40
CA GLU A 235 20.31 18.09 8.42
C GLU A 235 18.91 18.58 8.79
N SER A 236 18.10 18.89 7.77
CA SER A 236 16.69 19.21 7.96
C SER A 236 15.96 18.06 8.65
N THR A 237 14.96 18.41 9.45
CA THR A 237 14.08 17.47 10.13
C THR A 237 12.63 17.94 9.96
N TYR A 238 11.71 17.37 10.72
CA TYR A 238 10.33 17.82 10.77
C TYR A 238 9.86 17.88 12.23
N VAL A 239 8.79 18.62 12.46
CA VAL A 239 8.08 18.63 13.73
C VAL A 239 6.60 18.41 13.49
N VAL A 240 5.97 17.62 14.36
CA VAL A 240 4.51 17.48 14.40
C VAL A 240 3.99 18.10 15.70
N ASN A 241 3.00 18.97 15.59
CA ASN A 241 2.33 19.61 16.73
C ASN A 241 0.82 19.37 16.64
N ARG A 242 0.17 19.16 17.79
CA ARG A 242 -1.30 19.23 17.87
C ARG A 242 -1.70 20.71 17.91
N ILE A 243 -2.53 21.12 16.95
CA ILE A 243 -2.98 22.51 16.80
C ILE A 243 -4.46 22.71 17.15
N GLY A 244 -5.22 21.63 17.33
CA GLY A 244 -6.64 21.71 17.67
C GLY A 244 -7.27 20.36 17.95
N GLY A 245 -8.57 20.38 18.24
CA GLY A 245 -9.36 19.18 18.51
C GLY A 245 -9.07 18.52 19.87
N THR A 246 -9.58 17.30 20.01
CA THR A 246 -9.49 16.46 21.20
C THR A 246 -8.04 16.02 21.44
N ALA A 247 -7.58 16.13 22.68
CA ALA A 247 -6.29 15.56 23.08
C ALA A 247 -6.42 14.03 23.20
N VAL A 248 -5.56 13.31 22.49
CA VAL A 248 -5.57 11.85 22.44
C VAL A 248 -4.17 11.28 22.67
N GLU A 249 -4.13 10.07 23.20
CA GLU A 249 -2.93 9.26 23.31
C GLU A 249 -3.00 8.09 22.33
N VAL A 250 -1.85 7.74 21.76
CA VAL A 250 -1.69 6.56 20.92
C VAL A 250 -1.04 5.46 21.75
N GLN A 251 -1.75 4.35 21.92
CA GLN A 251 -1.21 3.15 22.54
C GLN A 251 -0.75 2.17 21.47
N ALA A 252 0.57 1.98 21.37
CA ALA A 252 1.22 1.17 20.35
C ALA A 252 2.39 0.38 20.97
N ALA A 253 2.52 -0.90 20.61
CA ALA A 253 3.61 -1.78 21.06
C ALA A 253 3.83 -1.80 22.60
N GLY A 254 2.75 -1.66 23.39
CA GLY A 254 2.81 -1.65 24.85
C GLY A 254 3.26 -0.31 25.47
N GLN A 255 3.42 0.73 24.66
CA GLN A 255 3.74 2.09 25.09
C GLN A 255 2.56 3.01 24.82
N ARG A 256 2.42 4.08 25.61
CA ARG A 256 1.49 5.18 25.37
C ARG A 256 2.27 6.43 25.01
N TRP A 257 1.78 7.12 24.00
CA TRP A 257 2.40 8.31 23.43
C TRP A 257 1.36 9.42 23.37
N ASP A 258 1.75 10.66 23.68
CA ASP A 258 1.00 11.80 23.16
C ASP A 258 0.95 11.71 21.62
N VAL A 259 -0.18 12.05 21.01
CA VAL A 259 -0.36 11.90 19.56
C VAL A 259 0.69 12.63 18.73
N ALA A 260 1.13 13.83 19.14
CA ALA A 260 2.18 14.55 18.44
C ALA A 260 3.52 13.85 18.64
N ALA A 261 3.84 13.40 19.86
CA ALA A 261 5.05 12.62 20.12
C ALA A 261 5.11 11.33 19.29
N PHE A 262 3.98 10.64 19.12
CA PHE A 262 3.88 9.45 18.27
C PHE A 262 4.28 9.76 16.82
N PHE A 263 3.71 10.83 16.23
CA PHE A 263 3.99 11.19 14.84
C PHE A 263 5.36 11.84 14.62
N ASN A 264 5.98 12.43 15.66
CA ASN A 264 7.40 12.83 15.60
C ASN A 264 8.36 11.63 15.57
N ALA A 265 7.96 10.49 16.16
CA ALA A 265 8.73 9.24 16.10
C ALA A 265 8.37 8.37 14.88
N ASN A 266 7.14 8.48 14.39
CA ASN A 266 6.57 7.68 13.32
C ASN A 266 5.84 8.61 12.35
N PRO A 267 6.56 9.25 11.40
CA PRO A 267 5.96 10.26 10.54
C PRO A 267 4.79 9.69 9.75
N PRO A 268 3.70 10.44 9.60
CA PRO A 268 2.60 10.00 8.74
C PRO A 268 3.09 9.89 7.29
N LEU A 269 2.51 8.95 6.55
CA LEU A 269 2.80 8.75 5.13
C LEU A 269 1.91 9.67 4.30
N VAL A 270 2.49 10.55 3.51
CA VAL A 270 1.78 11.35 2.52
C VAL A 270 2.05 10.78 1.14
N ARG A 271 1.00 10.59 0.33
CA ARG A 271 1.16 10.25 -1.09
C ARG A 271 0.83 11.46 -1.94
N LEU A 272 1.69 11.73 -2.91
CA LEU A 272 1.56 12.86 -3.82
C LEU A 272 0.98 12.41 -5.17
N SER A 273 0.44 13.36 -5.91
CA SER A 273 -0.23 13.11 -7.20
C SER A 273 0.69 12.60 -8.31
N ASP A 274 2.00 12.80 -8.19
CA ASP A 274 3.03 12.24 -9.08
C ASP A 274 3.45 10.81 -8.72
N GLY A 275 2.83 10.21 -7.69
CA GLY A 275 3.17 8.88 -7.18
C GLY A 275 4.35 8.84 -6.22
N SER A 276 4.92 10.00 -5.86
CA SER A 276 5.92 10.15 -4.80
C SER A 276 5.30 9.93 -3.41
N GLN A 277 6.15 9.62 -2.43
CA GLN A 277 5.75 9.40 -1.04
C GLN A 277 6.62 10.24 -0.11
N LEU A 278 6.01 10.98 0.80
CA LEU A 278 6.69 11.76 1.83
C LEU A 278 6.45 11.13 3.20
N ALA A 279 7.51 10.95 3.97
CA ALA A 279 7.43 10.57 5.39
C ALA A 279 8.38 11.49 6.18
N GLY A 280 7.81 12.41 6.97
CA GLY A 280 8.57 13.45 7.64
C GLY A 280 9.16 14.40 6.61
N ASN A 281 10.49 14.46 6.52
CA ASN A 281 11.22 15.20 5.49
C ASN A 281 11.88 14.29 4.43
N ILE A 282 11.54 12.99 4.40
CA ILE A 282 12.08 12.04 3.43
C ILE A 282 11.09 11.87 2.28
N LEU A 283 11.47 12.32 1.09
CA LEU A 283 10.72 12.16 -0.14
C LEU A 283 11.26 10.99 -0.97
N LEU A 284 10.41 10.00 -1.22
CA LEU A 284 10.64 8.86 -2.09
C LEU A 284 10.04 9.15 -3.46
N LYS A 285 10.89 9.42 -4.46
CA LYS A 285 10.44 9.68 -5.84
C LYS A 285 10.61 8.47 -6.75
N PRO A 286 9.65 8.19 -7.65
CA PRO A 286 9.88 7.33 -8.80
C PRO A 286 11.06 7.84 -9.66
N ARG A 287 11.77 6.92 -10.32
CA ARG A 287 12.89 7.27 -11.22
C ARG A 287 12.44 7.68 -12.62
N GLU A 288 11.28 7.20 -13.05
CA GLU A 288 10.65 7.61 -14.30
C GLU A 288 9.30 8.25 -13.97
N ASP A 289 8.99 9.35 -14.65
CA ASP A 289 7.67 9.96 -14.61
C ASP A 289 6.69 9.03 -15.34
N LEU A 290 5.81 8.38 -14.59
CA LEU A 290 4.73 7.60 -15.16
C LEU A 290 3.57 8.55 -15.47
N ALA A 291 3.69 9.29 -16.58
CA ALA A 291 2.60 10.10 -17.11
C ALA A 291 1.56 9.18 -17.78
N ASP A 292 0.92 8.31 -17.00
CA ASP A 292 -0.18 7.49 -17.47
C ASP A 292 -1.45 8.33 -17.40
N THR A 293 -2.03 8.69 -18.56
CA THR A 293 -3.41 9.18 -18.62
C THR A 293 -4.35 7.99 -18.68
N TYR A 294 -5.42 8.00 -17.90
CA TYR A 294 -6.42 6.94 -17.94
C TYR A 294 -7.16 6.93 -19.28
N ASP A 295 -7.29 5.75 -19.88
CA ASP A 295 -8.08 5.60 -21.10
C ASP A 295 -9.55 5.83 -20.78
N ARG A 296 -10.08 6.90 -21.36
CA ARG A 296 -11.48 7.33 -21.22
C ARG A 296 -12.46 6.23 -21.61
N ASP A 297 -12.11 5.36 -22.56
CA ASP A 297 -13.00 4.29 -23.00
C ASP A 297 -13.16 3.15 -21.98
N LEU A 298 -12.28 3.09 -20.98
CA LEU A 298 -12.39 2.18 -19.85
C LEU A 298 -13.34 2.69 -18.74
N ILE A 299 -13.81 3.94 -18.83
CA ILE A 299 -14.81 4.47 -17.89
C ILE A 299 -16.16 3.78 -18.12
N GLN A 300 -16.64 3.11 -17.09
CA GLN A 300 -17.98 2.52 -17.06
C GLN A 300 -19.02 3.61 -16.78
N THR A 301 -20.21 3.47 -17.34
CA THR A 301 -21.27 4.48 -17.25
C THR A 301 -22.48 3.92 -16.53
N LEU A 302 -23.00 4.67 -15.56
CA LEU A 302 -24.25 4.36 -14.88
C LEU A 302 -25.26 5.50 -15.11
N GLY A 303 -26.54 5.14 -15.19
CA GLY A 303 -27.63 6.13 -15.24
C GLY A 303 -27.93 6.65 -13.83
N TRP A 304 -27.91 7.98 -13.67
CA TRP A 304 -28.08 8.68 -12.39
C TRP A 304 -29.41 9.46 -12.28
N ASP A 305 -30.39 9.14 -13.13
CA ASP A 305 -31.70 9.78 -13.11
C ASP A 305 -32.42 9.59 -11.77
N GLY A 306 -32.95 10.67 -11.21
CA GLY A 306 -33.64 10.65 -9.91
C GLY A 306 -32.73 10.56 -8.69
N ILE A 307 -31.40 10.60 -8.86
CA ILE A 307 -30.42 10.56 -7.77
C ILE A 307 -29.97 11.97 -7.42
N ASP A 308 -29.89 12.26 -6.11
CA ASP A 308 -29.29 13.48 -5.61
C ASP A 308 -27.77 13.35 -5.64
N LEU A 309 -27.14 13.99 -6.63
CA LEU A 309 -25.70 13.95 -6.83
C LEU A 309 -24.89 14.69 -5.75
N THR A 310 -25.57 15.42 -4.86
CA THR A 310 -24.96 16.04 -3.68
C THR A 310 -25.03 15.13 -2.44
N ALA A 311 -25.84 14.07 -2.48
CA ALA A 311 -25.97 13.07 -1.43
C ALA A 311 -25.10 11.85 -1.72
N GLU A 312 -23.86 11.87 -1.25
CA GLU A 312 -22.91 10.74 -1.34
C GLU A 312 -23.42 9.52 -0.56
N SER A 313 -23.50 9.64 0.78
CA SER A 313 -23.69 8.48 1.65
C SER A 313 -25.13 7.95 1.70
N ARG A 314 -25.27 6.64 1.83
CA ARG A 314 -26.56 5.98 2.04
C ARG A 314 -27.22 6.34 3.35
N TRP A 315 -26.43 6.52 4.41
CA TRP A 315 -26.91 6.90 5.74
C TRP A 315 -26.46 8.30 6.10
N LYS A 316 -27.33 9.05 6.79
CA LYS A 316 -26.98 10.32 7.42
C LYS A 316 -27.86 10.52 8.64
N ASP A 317 -27.27 10.84 9.78
CA ASP A 317 -27.98 11.10 11.04
C ASP A 317 -28.97 9.97 11.42
N GLY A 318 -28.56 8.72 11.18
CA GLY A 318 -29.39 7.51 11.43
C GLY A 318 -30.54 7.29 10.43
N GLN A 319 -30.64 8.11 9.38
CA GLN A 319 -31.68 8.01 8.35
C GLN A 319 -31.13 7.45 7.05
N LEU A 320 -31.92 6.57 6.41
CA LEU A 320 -31.62 6.00 5.10
C LEU A 320 -32.02 6.97 3.98
N ARG A 321 -31.09 7.29 3.09
CA ARG A 321 -31.28 8.13 1.90
C ARG A 321 -31.41 7.27 0.64
N GLY A 322 -32.66 7.02 0.23
CA GLY A 322 -33.01 6.15 -0.90
C GLY A 322 -32.55 6.64 -2.28
N ASN A 323 -32.25 7.92 -2.43
CA ASN A 323 -31.83 8.55 -3.69
C ASN A 323 -30.37 9.05 -3.63
N SER A 324 -29.53 8.47 -2.78
CA SER A 324 -28.10 8.77 -2.68
C SER A 324 -27.28 8.03 -3.75
N ILE A 325 -26.05 8.50 -3.98
CA ILE A 325 -25.10 7.88 -4.91
C ILE A 325 -24.76 6.46 -4.47
N GLN A 326 -24.43 6.26 -3.20
CA GLN A 326 -24.13 4.93 -2.67
C GLN A 326 -25.34 3.98 -2.80
N GLN A 327 -26.57 4.43 -2.51
CA GLN A 327 -27.77 3.60 -2.67
C GLN A 327 -27.98 3.18 -4.13
N ARG A 328 -27.86 4.11 -5.08
CA ARG A 328 -27.96 3.81 -6.52
C ARG A 328 -26.92 2.80 -6.99
N PHE A 329 -25.70 2.92 -6.47
CA PHE A 329 -24.61 2.01 -6.82
C PHE A 329 -24.77 0.63 -6.17
N ILE A 330 -25.28 0.55 -4.94
CA ILE A 330 -25.68 -0.70 -4.30
C ILE A 330 -26.73 -1.43 -5.14
N GLU A 331 -27.76 -0.75 -5.62
CA GLU A 331 -28.79 -1.36 -6.48
C GLU A 331 -28.20 -1.92 -7.78
N HIS A 332 -27.20 -1.23 -8.35
CA HIS A 332 -26.45 -1.74 -9.50
C HIS A 332 -25.68 -3.03 -9.16
N LEU A 333 -25.01 -3.07 -8.00
CA LEU A 333 -24.29 -4.26 -7.52
C LEU A 333 -25.25 -5.42 -7.19
N GLU A 334 -26.44 -5.13 -6.68
CA GLU A 334 -27.47 -6.12 -6.37
C GLU A 334 -27.98 -6.83 -7.63
N ALA A 335 -28.06 -6.13 -8.77
CA ALA A 335 -28.37 -6.72 -10.06
C ALA A 335 -27.23 -7.58 -10.63
N GLY A 336 -26.03 -7.51 -10.03
CA GLY A 336 -24.84 -8.25 -10.43
C GLY A 336 -24.64 -9.58 -9.70
N LEU A 337 -23.40 -10.07 -9.73
CA LEU A 337 -22.99 -11.40 -9.22
C LEU A 337 -22.51 -11.38 -7.76
N ALA A 338 -22.54 -10.22 -7.10
CA ALA A 338 -22.06 -10.09 -5.74
C ALA A 338 -22.82 -11.02 -4.79
N THR A 339 -22.12 -11.90 -4.09
CA THR A 339 -22.66 -12.75 -3.02
C THR A 339 -22.67 -12.02 -1.68
N PHE A 340 -21.82 -11.01 -1.51
CA PHE A 340 -21.85 -10.08 -0.39
C PHE A 340 -21.84 -8.64 -0.89
N ILE A 341 -22.63 -7.79 -0.24
CA ILE A 341 -22.62 -6.34 -0.41
C ILE A 341 -22.70 -5.74 0.99
N ILE A 342 -21.69 -4.96 1.36
CA ILE A 342 -21.48 -4.44 2.70
C ILE A 342 -21.29 -2.93 2.59
N ASP A 343 -22.10 -2.19 3.35
CA ASP A 343 -22.00 -0.75 3.56
C ASP A 343 -21.02 -0.51 4.71
N ASP A 344 -19.76 -0.29 4.34
CA ASP A 344 -18.65 -0.10 5.26
C ASP A 344 -18.32 1.39 5.45
N ASP A 345 -19.10 2.28 4.81
CA ASP A 345 -19.05 3.74 4.89
C ASP A 345 -19.03 4.24 6.35
N ASP A 346 -18.10 5.15 6.66
CA ASP A 346 -17.86 5.95 7.87
C ASP A 346 -16.41 5.85 8.40
N THR A 347 -16.05 6.66 9.42
CA THR A 347 -14.67 6.72 9.97
C THR A 347 -14.04 5.33 10.15
N GLY A 348 -12.87 5.12 9.56
CA GLY A 348 -12.12 3.88 9.66
C GLY A 348 -12.50 2.80 8.64
N GLU A 349 -13.37 3.10 7.68
CA GLU A 349 -13.78 2.20 6.60
C GLU A 349 -12.61 1.59 5.81
N SER A 350 -12.89 0.43 5.22
CA SER A 350 -12.07 -0.16 4.17
C SER A 350 -12.39 0.38 2.78
N ALA A 351 -13.65 0.71 2.55
CA ALA A 351 -14.22 1.44 1.43
C ALA A 351 -15.67 1.78 1.76
N ASP A 352 -16.31 2.70 1.04
CA ASP A 352 -17.74 2.97 1.20
C ASP A 352 -18.58 1.68 1.06
N ILE A 353 -18.30 0.92 -0.02
CA ILE A 353 -19.02 -0.31 -0.35
C ILE A 353 -18.02 -1.43 -0.63
N VAL A 354 -18.14 -2.52 0.11
CA VAL A 354 -17.40 -3.76 -0.16
C VAL A 354 -18.34 -4.76 -0.82
N ALA A 355 -17.99 -5.18 -2.04
CA ALA A 355 -18.69 -6.25 -2.75
C ALA A 355 -17.78 -7.48 -2.88
N ILE A 356 -18.34 -8.68 -2.73
CA ILE A 356 -17.58 -9.92 -2.90
C ILE A 356 -18.34 -10.83 -3.87
N GLU A 357 -17.65 -11.31 -4.89
CA GLU A 357 -18.11 -12.35 -5.79
C GLU A 357 -17.36 -13.64 -5.48
N GLU A 358 -18.11 -14.72 -5.22
CA GLU A 358 -17.54 -16.04 -4.97
C GLU A 358 -17.94 -17.02 -6.07
N THR A 359 -16.93 -17.65 -6.67
CA THR A 359 -17.08 -18.76 -7.62
C THR A 359 -16.50 -20.04 -7.02
N ALA A 360 -16.46 -21.13 -7.78
CA ALA A 360 -15.92 -22.40 -7.32
C ALA A 360 -14.43 -22.31 -6.90
N ASP A 361 -13.63 -21.55 -7.63
CA ASP A 361 -12.18 -21.46 -7.48
C ASP A 361 -11.66 -20.06 -7.11
N THR A 362 -12.50 -19.03 -7.22
CA THR A 362 -12.07 -17.63 -7.08
C THR A 362 -12.98 -16.85 -6.13
N ILE A 363 -12.38 -16.01 -5.30
CA ILE A 363 -13.02 -14.95 -4.51
C ILE A 363 -12.52 -13.62 -5.05
N ARG A 364 -13.42 -12.80 -5.60
CA ARG A 364 -13.11 -11.43 -6.03
C ARG A 364 -13.70 -10.46 -5.04
N VAL A 365 -12.85 -9.62 -4.45
CA VAL A 365 -13.28 -8.58 -3.51
C VAL A 365 -13.13 -7.22 -4.20
N TYR A 366 -14.18 -6.42 -4.18
CA TYR A 366 -14.22 -5.08 -4.72
C TYR A 366 -14.32 -4.08 -3.56
N LEU A 367 -13.44 -3.08 -3.58
CA LEU A 367 -13.44 -1.94 -2.66
C LEU A 367 -13.86 -0.71 -3.46
N TRP A 368 -15.10 -0.26 -3.28
CA TRP A 368 -15.69 0.84 -4.02
C TRP A 368 -15.79 2.10 -3.18
N HIS A 369 -15.28 3.20 -3.72
CA HIS A 369 -15.31 4.53 -3.10
C HIS A 369 -16.21 5.43 -3.94
N CYS A 370 -17.24 6.00 -3.33
CA CYS A 370 -18.20 6.88 -3.98
C CYS A 370 -17.87 8.32 -3.62
N LYS A 371 -18.08 9.24 -4.56
CA LYS A 371 -17.95 10.66 -4.28
C LYS A 371 -19.12 11.43 -4.87
N TYR A 372 -19.64 12.39 -4.11
CA TYR A 372 -20.60 13.36 -4.65
C TYR A 372 -20.03 14.11 -5.86
N ALA A 373 -20.92 14.72 -6.64
CA ALA A 373 -20.53 15.65 -7.71
C ALA A 373 -20.73 17.09 -7.22
N GLY A 374 -19.65 17.70 -6.76
CA GLY A 374 -19.65 19.04 -6.18
C GLY A 374 -19.44 20.13 -7.22
N GLY A 375 -20.47 20.95 -7.46
CA GLY A 375 -20.35 22.26 -8.11
C GLY A 375 -20.28 22.29 -9.64
N ALA A 376 -20.61 23.46 -10.22
CA ALA A 376 -20.59 23.68 -11.67
C ALA A 376 -19.18 23.85 -12.24
N ASP A 377 -18.22 24.28 -11.42
CA ASP A 377 -16.88 24.67 -11.86
C ASP A 377 -15.93 23.47 -12.00
N VAL A 378 -15.04 23.52 -12.98
CA VAL A 378 -14.07 22.44 -13.27
C VAL A 378 -13.14 22.17 -12.08
N GLY A 379 -12.73 23.22 -11.35
CA GLY A 379 -11.79 23.09 -10.22
C GLY A 379 -12.34 22.30 -9.03
N ARG A 380 -13.63 22.41 -8.71
CA ARG A 380 -14.24 21.60 -7.63
C ARG A 380 -14.30 20.12 -8.01
N ARG A 381 -14.58 19.82 -9.28
CA ARG A 381 -14.60 18.45 -9.81
C ARG A 381 -13.22 17.79 -9.79
N ALA A 382 -12.13 18.55 -9.95
CA ALA A 382 -10.79 18.04 -9.76
C ALA A 382 -10.51 17.72 -8.27
N GLY A 383 -10.99 18.56 -7.34
CA GLY A 383 -10.93 18.30 -5.89
C GLY A 383 -11.63 17.00 -5.48
N ASP A 384 -12.87 16.79 -5.94
CA ASP A 384 -13.62 15.55 -5.70
C ASP A 384 -12.86 14.31 -6.22
N LEU A 385 -12.18 14.44 -7.37
CA LEU A 385 -11.36 13.37 -7.93
C LEU A 385 -10.09 13.09 -7.13
N TYR A 386 -9.41 14.13 -6.64
CA TYR A 386 -8.25 13.96 -5.77
C TYR A 386 -8.62 13.20 -4.50
N GLU A 387 -9.76 13.53 -3.89
CA GLU A 387 -10.26 12.88 -2.68
C GLU A 387 -10.62 11.41 -2.91
N VAL A 388 -11.45 11.11 -3.90
CA VAL A 388 -11.88 9.71 -4.17
C VAL A 388 -10.73 8.83 -4.65
N CYS A 389 -9.78 9.40 -5.42
CA CYS A 389 -8.54 8.71 -5.77
C CYS A 389 -7.67 8.48 -4.53
N GLY A 390 -7.61 9.44 -3.61
CA GLY A 390 -6.95 9.29 -2.32
C GLY A 390 -7.54 8.13 -1.52
N GLN A 391 -8.86 8.07 -1.35
CA GLN A 391 -9.56 6.96 -0.67
C GLN A 391 -9.25 5.60 -1.34
N ALA A 392 -9.30 5.54 -2.68
CA ALA A 392 -8.92 4.35 -3.43
C ALA A 392 -7.50 3.89 -3.12
N GLN A 393 -6.51 4.80 -3.15
CA GLN A 393 -5.13 4.45 -2.82
C GLN A 393 -4.94 4.05 -1.33
N LYS A 394 -5.66 4.70 -0.41
CA LYS A 394 -5.63 4.41 1.04
C LYS A 394 -6.15 3.00 1.34
N SER A 395 -7.19 2.55 0.62
CA SER A 395 -7.82 1.25 0.80
C SER A 395 -6.92 0.05 0.44
N VAL A 396 -5.84 0.28 -0.31
CA VAL A 396 -4.96 -0.78 -0.82
C VAL A 396 -4.37 -1.65 0.28
N LYS A 397 -4.14 -1.12 1.49
CA LYS A 397 -3.67 -1.93 2.63
C LYS A 397 -4.59 -3.12 2.96
N TRP A 398 -5.89 -2.98 2.69
CA TRP A 398 -6.88 -4.05 2.90
C TRP A 398 -6.78 -5.17 1.86
N THR A 399 -6.12 -4.93 0.73
CA THR A 399 -5.90 -5.93 -0.33
C THR A 399 -4.80 -6.93 0.01
N TRP A 400 -3.96 -6.64 1.00
CA TRP A 400 -2.81 -7.49 1.34
C TRP A 400 -3.22 -8.80 2.00
N ASN A 401 -4.36 -8.82 2.69
CA ASN A 401 -4.81 -10.00 3.42
C ASN A 401 -6.32 -10.04 3.63
N LEU A 402 -6.99 -10.98 2.96
CA LEU A 402 -8.44 -11.21 3.12
C LEU A 402 -8.86 -11.50 4.57
N ASN A 403 -8.02 -12.20 5.35
CA ASN A 403 -8.35 -12.47 6.76
C ASN A 403 -8.38 -11.18 7.58
N THR A 404 -7.50 -10.23 7.28
CA THR A 404 -7.47 -8.92 7.96
C THR A 404 -8.70 -8.11 7.58
N LEU A 405 -9.05 -8.03 6.29
CA LEU A 405 -10.27 -7.35 5.84
C LEU A 405 -11.54 -7.97 6.44
N VAL A 406 -11.69 -9.30 6.40
CA VAL A 406 -12.88 -9.95 6.97
C VAL A 406 -12.97 -9.72 8.48
N LYS A 407 -11.85 -9.76 9.21
CA LYS A 407 -11.86 -9.42 10.65
C LYS A 407 -12.32 -7.99 10.89
N HIS A 408 -11.85 -7.05 10.08
CA HIS A 408 -12.27 -5.65 10.15
C HIS A 408 -13.77 -5.49 9.90
N LEU A 409 -14.30 -6.03 8.80
CA LEU A 409 -15.72 -5.97 8.45
C LEU A 409 -16.62 -6.63 9.51
N VAL A 410 -16.20 -7.79 10.03
CA VAL A 410 -16.94 -8.47 11.11
C VAL A 410 -16.95 -7.62 12.37
N LYS A 411 -15.81 -7.02 12.74
CA LYS A 411 -15.74 -6.16 13.92
C LYS A 411 -16.63 -4.94 13.77
N ARG A 412 -16.62 -4.30 12.59
CA ARG A 412 -17.48 -3.15 12.29
C ARG A 412 -18.96 -3.51 12.31
N GLU A 413 -19.32 -4.72 11.88
CA GLU A 413 -20.68 -5.24 11.99
C GLU A 413 -21.08 -5.55 13.43
N THR A 414 -20.18 -6.03 14.29
CA THR A 414 -20.55 -6.44 15.65
C THR A 414 -20.45 -5.32 16.69
N GLU A 415 -19.51 -4.40 16.52
CA GLU A 415 -19.14 -3.40 17.52
C GLU A 415 -19.38 -1.96 17.05
N HIS A 416 -19.40 -1.69 15.74
CA HIS A 416 -19.45 -0.32 15.18
C HIS A 416 -20.57 -0.13 14.14
N ARG A 417 -21.82 -0.50 14.44
CA ARG A 417 -22.93 -0.32 13.46
C ARG A 417 -23.38 1.13 13.27
N ARG A 418 -23.06 2.03 14.22
CA ARG A 418 -23.37 3.47 14.15
C ARG A 418 -24.84 3.77 13.84
N GLY A 419 -25.73 3.22 14.69
CA GLY A 419 -27.17 3.39 14.56
C GLY A 419 -27.85 2.55 13.47
N ARG A 420 -27.08 1.87 12.60
CA ARG A 420 -27.62 0.98 11.56
C ARG A 420 -28.07 -0.36 12.16
N PRO A 421 -29.14 -0.99 11.64
CA PRO A 421 -29.52 -2.34 12.07
C PRO A 421 -28.46 -3.40 11.69
N THR A 422 -27.84 -3.23 10.52
CA THR A 422 -26.73 -4.04 10.01
C THR A 422 -26.00 -3.27 8.91
N ARG A 423 -24.72 -3.60 8.68
CA ARG A 423 -23.92 -3.14 7.54
C ARG A 423 -24.10 -4.02 6.30
N PHE A 424 -24.67 -5.22 6.44
CA PHE A 424 -24.85 -6.14 5.32
C PHE A 424 -26.13 -5.85 4.55
N ILE A 425 -26.00 -5.54 3.25
CA ILE A 425 -27.10 -5.50 2.30
C ILE A 425 -27.36 -6.90 1.75
N ARG A 426 -26.28 -7.66 1.50
CA ARG A 426 -26.34 -9.04 1.03
C ARG A 426 -25.31 -9.90 1.77
N GLY A 427 -25.73 -11.10 2.16
CA GLY A 427 -24.96 -12.01 2.99
C GLY A 427 -24.98 -11.62 4.47
N THR A 428 -24.20 -12.32 5.29
CA THR A 428 -24.09 -12.10 6.74
C THR A 428 -22.66 -12.22 7.25
N ALA A 429 -22.38 -11.68 8.45
CA ALA A 429 -21.07 -11.83 9.09
C ALA A 429 -20.67 -13.32 9.29
N GLY A 430 -21.63 -14.19 9.61
CA GLY A 430 -21.38 -15.62 9.79
C GLY A 430 -20.98 -16.32 8.48
N GLU A 431 -21.65 -15.99 7.39
CA GLU A 431 -21.30 -16.48 6.04
C GLU A 431 -19.95 -15.92 5.59
N LEU A 432 -19.65 -14.65 5.87
CA LEU A 432 -18.37 -14.03 5.53
C LEU A 432 -17.20 -14.72 6.26
N VAL A 433 -17.40 -15.09 7.54
CA VAL A 433 -16.43 -15.90 8.31
C VAL A 433 -16.25 -17.29 7.68
N THR A 434 -17.30 -17.86 7.11
CA THR A 434 -17.26 -19.15 6.41
C THR A 434 -16.49 -19.05 5.09
N LEU A 435 -16.76 -18.02 4.27
CA LEU A 435 -16.01 -17.69 3.06
C LEU A 435 -14.52 -17.55 3.36
N ARG A 436 -14.16 -16.81 4.42
CA ARG A 436 -12.77 -16.66 4.87
C ARG A 436 -12.08 -17.99 5.19
N LYS A 437 -12.78 -18.93 5.81
CA LYS A 437 -12.22 -20.28 6.10
C LYS A 437 -12.01 -21.07 4.81
N GLY A 438 -12.93 -20.96 3.85
CA GLY A 438 -12.86 -21.60 2.53
C GLY A 438 -11.81 -21.00 1.59
N ALA A 439 -11.47 -19.72 1.75
CA ALA A 439 -10.56 -18.96 0.89
C ALA A 439 -9.15 -19.58 0.75
N ARG A 440 -8.71 -20.43 1.70
CA ARG A 440 -7.43 -21.15 1.63
C ARG A 440 -7.29 -22.06 0.41
N ARG A 441 -8.41 -22.41 -0.24
CA ARG A 441 -8.47 -23.28 -1.41
C ARG A 441 -8.85 -22.54 -2.70
N LYS A 442 -8.97 -21.21 -2.65
CA LYS A 442 -9.42 -20.37 -3.76
C LYS A 442 -8.37 -19.30 -4.08
N PHE A 443 -8.36 -18.85 -5.33
CA PHE A 443 -7.64 -17.65 -5.72
C PHE A 443 -8.39 -16.44 -5.18
N VAL A 444 -7.70 -15.60 -4.41
CA VAL A 444 -8.27 -14.34 -3.92
C VAL A 444 -7.68 -13.21 -4.74
N THR A 445 -8.54 -12.41 -5.35
CA THR A 445 -8.15 -11.23 -6.11
C THR A 445 -8.90 -10.01 -5.60
N PHE A 446 -8.22 -8.88 -5.56
CA PHE A 446 -8.83 -7.60 -5.18
C PHE A 446 -9.03 -6.73 -6.41
N ARG A 447 -10.05 -5.87 -6.34
CA ARG A 447 -10.32 -4.79 -7.28
C ARG A 447 -10.62 -3.55 -6.45
N VAL A 448 -10.12 -2.41 -6.89
CA VAL A 448 -10.46 -1.12 -6.30
C VAL A 448 -11.17 -0.31 -7.37
N GLY A 449 -12.20 0.41 -6.99
CA GLY A 449 -12.91 1.26 -7.92
C GLY A 449 -13.41 2.55 -7.30
N ILE A 450 -13.59 3.54 -8.17
CA ILE A 450 -14.15 4.84 -7.84
C ILE A 450 -15.47 5.03 -8.59
N VAL A 451 -16.43 5.68 -7.93
CA VAL A 451 -17.75 6.00 -8.47
C VAL A 451 -17.97 7.49 -8.33
N GLN A 452 -17.95 8.21 -9.45
CA GLN A 452 -18.10 9.66 -9.46
C GLN A 452 -19.05 10.09 -10.59
N PRO A 453 -20.31 10.45 -10.29
CA PRO A 453 -21.34 10.74 -11.30
C PRO A 453 -21.08 12.00 -12.14
N GLY A 454 -20.34 12.98 -11.60
CA GLY A 454 -19.90 14.19 -12.31
C GLY A 454 -18.81 13.97 -13.36
N LEU A 455 -18.18 12.79 -13.39
CA LEU A 455 -17.20 12.38 -14.38
C LEU A 455 -17.93 11.82 -15.60
N SER A 456 -18.17 12.66 -16.61
CA SER A 456 -18.72 12.20 -17.88
C SER A 456 -17.63 11.54 -18.71
N ARG A 457 -17.88 10.30 -19.15
CA ARG A 457 -17.02 9.59 -20.10
C ARG A 457 -16.78 10.42 -21.35
N ARG A 458 -17.79 11.05 -21.94
CA ARG A 458 -17.65 11.80 -23.21
C ARG A 458 -16.71 12.99 -23.15
N VAL A 459 -16.68 13.72 -22.04
CA VAL A 459 -16.02 15.04 -21.94
C VAL A 459 -15.01 15.16 -20.80
N ALA A 460 -14.56 14.04 -20.22
CA ALA A 460 -13.56 14.03 -19.14
C ALA A 460 -12.29 14.83 -19.52
N PRO A 461 -11.98 15.94 -18.82
CA PRO A 461 -10.78 16.73 -19.06
C PRO A 461 -9.49 15.91 -18.95
N ALA A 462 -8.45 16.31 -19.69
CA ALA A 462 -7.15 15.62 -19.66
C ALA A 462 -6.53 15.58 -18.25
N GLU A 463 -6.69 16.66 -17.48
CA GLU A 463 -6.26 16.72 -16.08
C GLU A 463 -6.94 15.65 -15.21
N HIS A 464 -8.26 15.46 -15.36
CA HIS A 464 -8.99 14.43 -14.62
C HIS A 464 -8.48 13.03 -15.00
N LEU A 465 -8.25 12.79 -16.29
CA LEU A 465 -7.71 11.51 -16.76
C LEU A 465 -6.27 11.26 -16.27
N ALA A 466 -5.47 12.31 -16.08
CA ALA A 466 -4.13 12.20 -15.50
C ALA A 466 -4.18 11.81 -14.01
N ILE A 467 -5.06 12.43 -13.21
CA ILE A 467 -5.25 12.09 -11.79
C ILE A 467 -5.69 10.61 -11.63
N ILE A 468 -6.66 10.20 -12.45
CA ILE A 468 -7.17 8.81 -12.45
C ILE A 468 -6.08 7.86 -12.94
N GLY A 469 -5.29 8.25 -13.95
CA GLY A 469 -4.25 7.42 -14.54
C GLY A 469 -3.08 7.16 -13.58
N ALA A 470 -2.64 8.17 -12.84
CA ALA A 470 -1.66 8.02 -11.76
C ALA A 470 -2.16 7.04 -10.68
N THR A 471 -3.43 7.18 -10.29
CA THR A 471 -4.07 6.26 -9.33
C THR A 471 -4.18 4.85 -9.89
N ASN A 472 -4.58 4.69 -11.15
CA ASN A 472 -4.61 3.40 -11.83
C ASN A 472 -3.24 2.73 -11.85
N SER A 473 -2.18 3.44 -12.19
CA SER A 473 -0.81 2.91 -12.23
C SER A 473 -0.39 2.37 -10.85
N PHE A 474 -0.74 3.09 -9.77
CA PHE A 474 -0.51 2.63 -8.41
C PHE A 474 -1.37 1.39 -8.04
N ILE A 475 -2.68 1.44 -8.26
CA ILE A 475 -3.61 0.34 -7.95
C ILE A 475 -3.21 -0.93 -8.73
N GLN A 476 -2.90 -0.80 -10.02
CA GLN A 476 -2.46 -1.92 -10.85
C GLN A 476 -1.14 -2.50 -10.37
N THR A 477 -0.21 -1.66 -9.91
CA THR A 477 1.05 -2.13 -9.33
C THR A 477 0.81 -2.97 -8.07
N VAL A 478 -0.10 -2.55 -7.19
CA VAL A 478 -0.30 -3.22 -5.90
C VAL A 478 -1.31 -4.36 -5.94
N THR A 479 -2.25 -4.36 -6.88
CA THR A 479 -3.32 -5.36 -6.95
C THR A 479 -3.24 -6.27 -8.17
N ASP A 480 -2.34 -6.01 -9.11
CA ASP A 480 -2.26 -6.64 -10.45
C ASP A 480 -3.47 -6.36 -11.36
N HIS A 481 -4.32 -5.42 -10.97
CA HIS A 481 -5.57 -5.14 -11.65
C HIS A 481 -5.80 -3.64 -11.79
N PRO A 482 -6.29 -3.18 -12.95
CA PRO A 482 -6.52 -1.76 -13.16
C PRO A 482 -7.60 -1.24 -12.20
N LEU A 483 -7.53 0.06 -11.92
CA LEU A 483 -8.59 0.79 -11.23
C LEU A 483 -9.86 0.70 -12.07
N LEU A 484 -10.98 0.39 -11.41
CA LEU A 484 -12.31 0.48 -12.00
C LEU A 484 -12.85 1.90 -11.83
N VAL A 485 -13.39 2.50 -12.89
CA VAL A 485 -13.93 3.86 -12.85
C VAL A 485 -15.36 3.82 -13.35
N CYS A 486 -16.29 4.28 -12.52
CA CYS A 486 -17.69 4.43 -12.88
C CYS A 486 -18.08 5.91 -12.83
N GLY A 487 -18.67 6.40 -13.91
CA GLY A 487 -19.14 7.78 -14.02
C GLY A 487 -20.48 7.89 -14.75
N SER A 488 -20.70 9.04 -15.39
CA SER A 488 -21.84 9.29 -16.26
C SER A 488 -21.47 9.11 -17.73
N THR A 489 -22.50 9.07 -18.58
CA THR A 489 -22.35 8.87 -20.03
C THR A 489 -21.56 9.98 -20.71
#